data_AF-A0A2T3AJR9-F1
#
_entry.id   AF-A0A2T3AJR9-F1
#
_cell.length_a   1.000
_cell.length_b   1.000
_cell.length_c   1.000
_cell.angle_alpha   90.00
_cell.angle_beta   90.00
_cell.angle_gamma   90.00
#
_symmetry.space_group_name_H-M   'P 1'
#
loop_
_entity.id
_entity.type
_entity.pdbx_description
1 polymer ?
#
loop_
_entity_poly.entity_id
_entity_poly.type
_entity_poly.pdbx_seq_one_letter_code
_entity_poly.pdbx_strand_id
1 'polypeptide(L)'
;MFQVAEIRTNTLKSEADCRSARSVVEAIDEEESRQGWIQFSRVDLEELAIGSDGYDLVFCGLALHSIKHIQNVMLQVYASLKEGGLFVFSIEHPFLTAPTRTGFTKTLDGEVGRWPVDSYFEEGERGAEWLVKGVKKQHRTLTSFFALIVGALVRRHQV
;
A
#
# COMPACT_ATOMS: atom_id res chain seq x y z
N MET A 1 1.75 -20.29 14.98
CA MET A 1 2.98 -19.86 14.30
C MET A 1 2.54 -18.92 13.19
N PHE A 2 2.19 -17.69 13.57
CA PHE A 2 1.73 -16.65 12.65
C PHE A 2 2.78 -15.56 12.69
N GLN A 3 3.49 -15.35 11.59
CA GLN A 3 4.33 -14.18 11.40
C GLN A 3 3.64 -13.30 10.37
N VAL A 4 3.05 -12.17 10.80
CA VAL A 4 2.84 -11.00 9.95
C VAL A 4 2.85 -9.76 10.84
N ALA A 5 3.78 -8.85 10.61
CA ALA A 5 3.56 -7.41 10.70
C ALA A 5 4.83 -6.68 10.22
N GLU A 6 4.92 -6.33 8.94
CA GLU A 6 5.80 -5.21 8.56
C GLU A 6 5.13 -4.33 7.51
N ILE A 7 4.43 -3.31 8.00
CA ILE A 7 3.94 -2.18 7.20
C ILE A 7 4.88 -1.02 7.47
N ARG A 8 5.81 -0.70 6.54
CA ARG A 8 6.44 0.65 6.47
C ARG A 8 6.74 1.07 5.03
N THR A 9 5.92 1.99 4.53
CA THR A 9 6.15 2.75 3.29
C THR A 9 7.14 3.88 3.56
N ASN A 10 8.20 4.02 2.76
CA ASN A 10 9.07 5.18 2.83
C ASN A 10 8.59 6.23 1.82
N THR A 11 7.89 7.24 2.32
CA THR A 11 7.86 8.54 1.67
C THR A 11 7.98 9.54 2.81
N LEU A 12 9.03 10.35 2.77
CA LEU A 12 9.34 11.36 3.77
C LEU A 12 8.10 12.22 4.05
N LYS A 13 7.57 12.12 5.26
CA LYS A 13 6.64 13.07 5.85
C LYS A 13 7.37 13.75 7.00
N SER A 14 7.29 15.08 7.04
CA SER A 14 7.93 15.88 8.08
C SER A 14 7.43 15.46 9.48
N GLU A 15 8.24 15.68 10.50
CA GLU A 15 8.02 15.23 11.89
C GLU A 15 6.66 15.63 12.49
N ALA A 16 5.99 16.65 11.94
CA ALA A 16 4.69 17.13 12.39
C ALA A 16 3.52 16.17 12.04
N ASP A 17 3.68 15.34 11.00
CA ASP A 17 2.61 14.54 10.39
C ASP A 17 2.59 13.05 10.85
N CYS A 18 3.53 12.65 11.71
CA CYS A 18 3.75 11.26 12.13
C CYS A 18 2.93 10.77 13.33
N ARG A 19 1.97 11.55 13.85
CA ARG A 19 1.20 11.14 15.05
C ARG A 19 0.29 9.91 14.80
N SER A 20 -0.18 9.68 13.57
CA SER A 20 -1.14 8.59 13.29
C SER A 20 -0.52 7.22 13.02
N ALA A 21 0.69 7.15 12.48
CA ALA A 21 1.39 5.87 12.26
C ALA A 21 2.01 5.33 13.56
N ARG A 22 2.41 6.25 14.44
CA ARG A 22 2.89 5.93 15.79
C ARG A 22 1.82 5.20 16.61
N SER A 23 0.56 5.65 16.51
CA SER A 23 -0.54 5.09 17.30
C SER A 23 -0.93 3.66 16.93
N VAL A 24 -0.72 3.18 15.71
CA VAL A 24 -1.09 1.79 15.34
C VAL A 24 -0.09 0.79 15.91
N VAL A 25 1.20 1.13 15.88
CA VAL A 25 2.26 0.30 16.48
C VAL A 25 2.24 0.41 18.01
N GLU A 26 1.94 1.59 18.55
CA GLU A 26 1.78 1.81 20.00
C GLU A 26 0.45 1.27 20.56
N ALA A 27 -0.59 1.05 19.72
CA ALA A 27 -1.87 0.47 20.14
C ALA A 27 -1.91 -1.07 20.08
N ILE A 28 -0.92 -1.72 19.47
CA ILE A 28 -0.72 -3.16 19.65
C ILE A 28 -0.10 -3.33 21.03
N ASP A 29 -0.85 -3.97 21.93
CA ASP A 29 -0.54 -4.11 23.35
C ASP A 29 0.92 -4.53 23.55
N GLU A 30 1.69 -3.74 24.31
CA GLU A 30 3.11 -3.99 24.60
C GLU A 30 3.33 -5.39 25.22
N GLU A 31 2.28 -5.97 25.81
CA GLU A 31 2.21 -7.30 26.38
C GLU A 31 2.45 -8.42 25.34
N GLU A 32 1.87 -8.35 24.13
CA GLU A 32 2.05 -9.38 23.09
C GLU A 32 3.42 -9.29 22.43
N SER A 33 3.96 -8.08 22.28
CA SER A 33 5.32 -7.86 21.81
C SER A 33 6.35 -8.44 22.79
N ARG A 34 6.06 -8.47 24.10
CA ARG A 34 6.93 -9.06 25.14
C ARG A 34 7.00 -10.58 25.10
N GLN A 35 5.96 -11.25 24.59
CA GLN A 35 5.94 -12.72 24.45
C GLN A 35 6.66 -13.22 23.18
N GLY A 36 7.13 -12.31 22.33
CA GLY A 36 7.92 -12.64 21.13
C GLY A 36 7.11 -13.16 19.94
N TRP A 37 5.77 -13.09 20.00
CA TRP A 37 4.89 -13.55 18.92
C TRP A 37 4.81 -12.59 17.74
N ILE A 38 5.04 -11.30 17.99
CA ILE A 38 5.03 -10.24 16.98
C ILE A 38 6.41 -9.60 16.94
N GLN A 39 7.00 -9.57 15.75
CA GLN A 39 8.26 -8.87 15.48
C GLN A 39 7.97 -7.66 14.61
N PHE A 40 8.52 -6.52 15.02
CA PHE A 40 8.41 -5.28 14.28
C PHE A 40 9.77 -4.89 13.73
N SER A 41 9.80 -4.56 12.45
CA SER A 41 10.98 -3.99 11.79
C SER A 41 10.63 -2.68 11.07
N ARG A 42 11.69 -1.96 10.67
CA ARG A 42 11.57 -0.77 9.83
C ARG A 42 12.21 -1.02 8.48
N VAL A 43 11.37 -1.22 7.47
CA VAL A 43 11.80 -1.34 6.08
C VAL A 43 11.16 -0.27 5.21
N ASP A 44 11.80 0.03 4.08
CA ASP A 44 11.13 0.67 2.95
C ASP A 44 10.49 -0.43 2.11
N LEU A 45 9.17 -0.39 1.90
CA LEU A 45 8.51 -1.39 1.05
C LEU A 45 9.11 -1.47 -0.37
N GLU A 46 9.73 -0.42 -0.92
CA GLU A 46 10.41 -0.51 -2.23
C GLU A 46 11.72 -1.31 -2.18
N GLU A 47 12.32 -1.43 -1.00
CA GLU A 47 13.55 -2.19 -0.73
C GLU A 47 13.25 -3.49 0.06
N LEU A 48 11.98 -3.91 0.08
CA LEU A 48 11.55 -5.07 0.84
C LEU A 48 12.35 -6.32 0.44
N ALA A 49 13.04 -6.90 1.41
CA ALA A 49 13.76 -8.15 1.28
C ALA A 49 13.34 -9.08 2.42
N ILE A 50 12.47 -10.03 2.12
CA ILE A 50 11.95 -11.02 3.07
C ILE A 50 12.29 -12.43 2.58
N GLY A 51 12.47 -13.36 3.51
CA GLY A 51 12.84 -14.74 3.18
C GLY A 51 11.79 -15.44 2.31
N SER A 52 12.23 -16.32 1.42
CA SER A 52 11.36 -17.13 0.57
C SER A 52 10.65 -18.23 1.35
N ASP A 53 9.43 -18.58 0.94
CA ASP A 53 8.62 -19.69 1.48
C ASP A 53 8.47 -19.71 3.02
N GLY A 54 8.48 -18.53 3.65
CA GLY A 54 8.39 -18.38 5.10
C GLY A 54 6.98 -18.19 5.64
N TYR A 55 6.05 -17.70 4.82
CA TYR A 55 4.79 -17.12 5.30
C TYR A 55 3.54 -17.82 4.76
N ASP A 56 2.59 -18.12 5.63
CA ASP A 56 1.26 -18.66 5.26
C ASP A 56 0.31 -17.55 4.76
N LEU A 57 0.50 -16.33 5.25
CA LEU A 57 -0.29 -15.14 4.92
C LEU A 57 0.64 -13.94 4.83
N VAL A 58 0.44 -13.08 3.84
CA VAL A 58 0.97 -11.71 3.82
C VAL A 58 -0.20 -10.75 3.74
N PHE A 59 -0.20 -9.71 4.59
CA PHE A 59 -1.24 -8.69 4.62
C PHE A 59 -0.67 -7.30 4.39
N CYS A 60 -1.31 -6.51 3.51
CA CYS A 60 -0.91 -5.12 3.26
C CYS A 60 -2.13 -4.18 3.21
N GLY A 61 -2.36 -3.43 4.29
CA GLY A 61 -3.47 -2.47 4.37
C GLY A 61 -3.08 -1.08 3.89
N LEU A 62 -3.76 -0.57 2.85
CA LEU A 62 -3.69 0.82 2.38
C LEU A 62 -2.26 1.40 2.20
N ALA A 63 -1.30 0.59 1.74
CA ALA A 63 0.08 1.04 1.53
C ALA A 63 0.53 0.96 0.05
N LEU A 64 0.08 -0.05 -0.70
CA LEU A 64 0.58 -0.33 -2.06
C LEU A 64 0.34 0.80 -3.07
N HIS A 65 -0.70 1.62 -2.88
CA HIS A 65 -1.02 2.73 -3.77
C HIS A 65 -0.02 3.90 -3.70
N SER A 66 0.93 3.87 -2.76
CA SER A 66 2.04 4.84 -2.68
C SER A 66 3.33 4.33 -3.31
N ILE A 67 3.42 3.04 -3.64
CA ILE A 67 4.62 2.38 -4.16
C ILE A 67 4.74 2.66 -5.65
N LYS A 68 5.90 3.17 -6.09
CA LYS A 68 6.25 3.44 -7.50
C LYS A 68 6.65 2.16 -8.22
N HIS A 69 7.53 1.37 -7.63
CA HIS A 69 8.02 0.10 -8.20
C HIS A 69 7.28 -1.13 -7.66
N ILE A 70 5.94 -1.09 -7.71
CA ILE A 70 5.06 -2.09 -7.09
C ILE A 70 5.30 -3.53 -7.58
N GLN A 71 5.77 -3.70 -8.81
CA GLN A 71 6.10 -5.02 -9.35
C GLN A 71 7.15 -5.74 -8.51
N ASN A 72 8.16 -5.03 -8.00
CA ASN A 72 9.21 -5.61 -7.17
C ASN A 72 8.63 -6.10 -5.84
N VAL A 73 7.75 -5.29 -5.24
CA VAL A 73 7.03 -5.66 -4.01
C VAL A 73 6.17 -6.89 -4.23
N MET A 74 5.42 -6.95 -5.32
CA MET A 74 4.60 -8.13 -5.66
C MET A 74 5.48 -9.37 -5.79
N LEU A 75 6.61 -9.29 -6.50
CA LEU A 75 7.52 -10.43 -6.64
C LEU A 75 8.08 -10.91 -5.30
N GLN A 76 8.48 -9.99 -4.42
CA GLN A 76 8.98 -10.31 -3.08
C GLN A 76 7.90 -10.95 -2.21
N VAL A 77 6.69 -10.39 -2.19
CA VAL A 77 5.55 -10.97 -1.47
C VAL A 77 5.21 -12.37 -1.99
N TYR A 78 5.13 -12.54 -3.30
CA TYR A 78 4.81 -13.85 -3.85
C TYR A 78 5.93 -14.84 -3.58
N ALA A 79 7.21 -14.48 -3.64
CA ALA A 79 8.32 -15.37 -3.30
C ALA A 79 8.33 -15.76 -1.80
N SER A 80 7.87 -14.89 -0.91
CA SER A 80 7.88 -15.14 0.52
C SER A 80 6.78 -16.10 1.00
N LEU A 81 5.70 -16.23 0.24
CA LEU A 81 4.59 -17.12 0.58
C LEU A 81 5.00 -18.58 0.44
N LYS A 82 4.48 -19.45 1.31
CA LYS A 82 4.52 -20.91 1.11
C LYS A 82 3.60 -21.31 -0.04
N GLU A 83 3.73 -22.55 -0.51
CA GLU A 83 2.72 -23.15 -1.39
C GLU A 83 1.33 -23.13 -0.72
N GLY A 84 0.32 -22.64 -1.45
CA GLY A 84 -1.03 -22.42 -0.92
C GLY A 84 -1.20 -21.20 0.00
N GLY A 85 -0.14 -20.42 0.23
CA GLY A 85 -0.18 -19.19 1.01
C GLY A 85 -1.02 -18.09 0.36
N LEU A 86 -1.52 -17.16 1.18
CA LEU A 86 -2.41 -16.09 0.74
C LEU A 86 -1.76 -14.71 0.80
N PHE A 87 -1.98 -13.91 -0.23
CA PHE A 87 -1.73 -12.48 -0.18
C PHE A 87 -3.05 -11.70 -0.13
N VAL A 88 -3.26 -10.93 0.93
CA VAL A 88 -4.46 -10.10 1.12
C VAL A 88 -4.04 -8.64 1.26
N PHE A 89 -4.66 -7.75 0.49
CA PHE A 89 -4.32 -6.33 0.54
C PHE A 89 -5.52 -5.43 0.30
N SER A 90 -5.36 -4.16 0.67
CA SER A 90 -6.29 -3.09 0.32
C SER A 90 -5.55 -1.90 -0.29
N ILE A 91 -6.19 -1.25 -1.25
CA ILE A 91 -5.70 -0.02 -1.90
C ILE A 91 -6.79 1.05 -1.89
N GLU A 92 -6.37 2.29 -2.03
CA GLU A 92 -7.30 3.34 -2.43
C GLU A 92 -7.80 3.05 -3.85
N HIS A 93 -9.12 3.06 -4.04
CA HIS A 93 -9.70 2.69 -5.32
C HIS A 93 -9.21 3.64 -6.44
N PRO A 94 -8.86 3.15 -7.63
CA PRO A 94 -8.40 3.99 -8.75
C PRO A 94 -9.33 5.15 -9.12
N PHE A 95 -10.63 5.02 -8.88
CA PHE A 95 -11.60 6.13 -8.97
C PHE A 95 -11.21 7.36 -8.13
N LEU A 96 -10.71 7.13 -6.91
CA LEU A 96 -10.32 8.20 -5.99
C LEU A 96 -8.96 8.80 -6.37
N THR A 97 -8.08 8.03 -7.01
CA THR A 97 -6.76 8.50 -7.42
C THR A 97 -6.71 9.01 -8.87
N ALA A 98 -7.76 8.78 -9.66
CA ALA A 98 -7.84 9.23 -11.04
C ALA A 98 -7.67 10.75 -11.22
N PRO A 99 -8.41 11.62 -10.50
CA PRO A 99 -8.31 13.05 -10.74
C PRO A 99 -6.91 13.60 -10.50
N THR A 100 -6.46 14.44 -11.43
CA THR A 100 -5.18 15.17 -11.31
C THR A 100 -5.24 16.26 -10.25
N ARG A 101 -6.43 16.79 -9.98
CA ARG A 101 -6.75 17.70 -8.87
C ARG A 101 -7.77 17.04 -7.95
N THR A 102 -7.33 16.62 -6.77
CA THR A 102 -8.20 15.93 -5.82
C THR A 102 -9.19 16.86 -5.13
N GLY A 103 -10.43 16.38 -4.98
CA GLY A 103 -11.49 17.09 -4.29
C GLY A 103 -12.79 17.12 -5.10
N PHE A 104 -13.90 17.35 -4.42
CA PHE A 104 -15.16 17.61 -5.09
C PHE A 104 -15.09 18.93 -5.86
N THR A 105 -15.66 18.97 -7.06
CA THR A 105 -15.91 20.24 -7.75
C THR A 105 -16.83 21.10 -6.91
N LYS A 106 -16.82 22.42 -7.09
CA LYS A 106 -17.82 23.32 -6.49
C LYS A 106 -18.89 23.67 -7.51
N THR A 107 -20.14 23.76 -7.08
CA THR A 107 -21.21 24.33 -7.93
C THR A 107 -21.06 25.85 -8.02
N LEU A 108 -21.86 26.49 -8.88
CA LEU A 108 -21.87 27.96 -8.99
C LEU A 108 -22.24 28.64 -7.66
N ASP A 109 -23.06 27.99 -6.85
CA ASP A 109 -23.51 28.49 -5.54
C ASP A 109 -22.51 28.17 -4.41
N GLY A 110 -21.37 27.55 -4.73
CA GLY A 110 -20.32 27.20 -3.77
C GLY A 110 -20.53 25.88 -3.03
N GLU A 111 -21.60 25.15 -3.31
CA GLU A 111 -21.92 23.84 -2.73
C GLU A 111 -21.00 22.72 -3.22
N VAL A 112 -20.92 21.63 -2.46
CA VAL A 112 -20.17 20.42 -2.83
C VAL A 112 -20.81 19.79 -4.06
N GLY A 113 -20.02 19.73 -5.14
CA GLY A 113 -20.42 19.16 -6.43
C GLY A 113 -20.05 17.69 -6.56
N ARG A 114 -19.42 17.32 -7.68
CA ARG A 114 -19.12 15.93 -8.05
C ARG A 114 -17.65 15.59 -7.82
N TRP A 115 -17.34 14.31 -7.65
CA TRP A 115 -15.97 13.83 -7.70
C TRP A 115 -15.55 13.68 -9.18
N PRO A 116 -14.55 14.43 -9.67
CA PRO A 116 -14.13 14.33 -11.06
C PRO A 116 -13.35 13.04 -11.32
N VAL A 117 -13.61 12.42 -12.47
CA VAL A 117 -12.84 11.28 -12.99
C VAL A 117 -12.42 11.65 -14.41
N ASP A 118 -11.40 12.49 -14.54
CA ASP A 118 -10.96 13.06 -15.81
C ASP A 118 -9.80 12.28 -16.45
N SER A 119 -8.93 11.66 -15.63
CA SER A 119 -7.61 11.15 -16.05
C SER A 119 -7.38 9.69 -15.61
N TYR A 120 -8.44 8.86 -15.62
CA TYR A 120 -8.38 7.48 -15.11
C TYR A 120 -7.41 6.57 -15.86
N PHE A 121 -7.19 6.79 -17.15
CA PHE A 121 -6.24 5.97 -17.93
C PHE A 121 -4.82 6.56 -17.93
N GLU A 122 -4.62 7.73 -17.33
CA GLU A 122 -3.32 8.40 -17.25
C GLU A 122 -2.61 8.01 -15.95
N GLU A 123 -2.05 6.80 -15.93
CA GLU A 123 -1.31 6.27 -14.78
C GLU A 123 -0.09 7.12 -14.43
N GLY A 124 0.23 7.23 -13.15
CA GLY A 124 1.39 7.97 -12.67
C GLY A 124 1.19 8.65 -11.33
N GLU A 125 2.12 9.53 -10.99
CA GLU A 125 2.10 10.24 -9.71
C GLU A 125 0.87 11.15 -9.58
N ARG A 126 0.29 11.21 -8.38
CA ARG A 126 -0.77 12.15 -8.01
C ARG A 126 -0.36 12.94 -6.78
N GLY A 127 -0.39 14.25 -6.90
CA GLY A 127 -0.22 15.21 -5.80
C GLY A 127 -1.50 15.31 -4.98
N ALA A 128 -1.91 14.22 -4.34
CA ALA A 128 -3.12 14.19 -3.54
C ALA A 128 -2.78 14.41 -2.06
N GLU A 129 -2.92 15.65 -1.58
CA GLU A 129 -2.91 15.97 -0.14
C GLU A 129 -4.28 15.59 0.47
N TRP A 130 -4.51 14.30 0.72
CA TRP A 130 -5.79 13.86 1.31
C TRP A 130 -5.70 13.64 2.83
N LEU A 131 -4.85 12.70 3.29
CA LEU A 131 -4.82 12.30 4.70
C LEU A 131 -3.66 12.91 5.48
N VAL A 132 -2.53 13.16 4.81
CA VAL A 132 -1.29 13.63 5.42
C VAL A 132 -0.47 14.29 4.31
N LYS A 133 0.20 15.41 4.59
CA LYS A 133 0.89 16.19 3.56
C LYS A 133 2.13 15.43 3.06
N GLY A 134 2.49 15.64 1.80
CA GLY A 134 3.76 15.14 1.24
C GLY A 134 3.82 13.68 0.80
N VAL A 135 2.77 12.86 0.94
CA VAL A 135 2.75 11.53 0.29
C VAL A 135 2.32 11.63 -1.15
N LYS A 136 3.19 11.15 -2.03
CA LYS A 136 2.94 10.98 -3.46
C LYS A 136 2.22 9.66 -3.67
N LYS A 137 0.99 9.72 -4.18
CA LYS A 137 0.25 8.51 -4.58
C LYS A 137 0.64 8.13 -6.01
N GLN A 138 0.51 6.86 -6.33
CA GLN A 138 0.72 6.31 -7.66
C GLN A 138 -0.63 5.83 -8.19
N HIS A 139 -1.26 6.64 -9.04
CA HIS A 139 -2.48 6.24 -9.72
C HIS A 139 -2.17 5.13 -10.72
N ARG A 140 -2.96 4.06 -10.63
CA ARG A 140 -2.99 2.95 -11.57
C ARG A 140 -4.42 2.53 -11.77
N THR A 141 -4.76 2.10 -12.97
CA THR A 141 -6.04 1.47 -13.28
C THR A 141 -6.15 0.13 -12.54
N LEU A 142 -7.40 -0.35 -12.35
CA LEU A 142 -7.62 -1.71 -11.87
C LEU A 142 -6.98 -2.75 -12.81
N THR A 143 -7.03 -2.52 -14.12
CA THR A 143 -6.42 -3.41 -15.13
C THR A 143 -4.92 -3.58 -14.89
N SER A 144 -4.18 -2.49 -14.71
CA SER A 144 -2.74 -2.56 -14.42
C SER A 144 -2.45 -3.23 -13.08
N PHE A 145 -3.25 -2.95 -12.05
CA PHE A 145 -3.13 -3.64 -10.76
C PHE A 145 -3.30 -5.16 -10.91
N PHE A 146 -4.34 -5.62 -11.61
CA PHE A 146 -4.55 -7.05 -11.85
C PHE A 146 -3.45 -7.67 -12.71
N ALA A 147 -2.98 -6.96 -13.74
CA ALA A 147 -1.89 -7.45 -14.59
C ALA A 147 -0.59 -7.65 -13.79
N LEU A 148 -0.27 -6.74 -12.86
CA LEU A 148 0.87 -6.87 -11.95
C LEU A 148 0.75 -8.10 -11.04
N ILE A 149 -0.44 -8.33 -10.48
CA ILE A 149 -0.73 -9.47 -9.60
C ILE A 149 -0.60 -10.79 -10.36
N VAL A 150 -1.30 -10.92 -11.49
CA VAL A 150 -1.25 -12.13 -12.33
C VAL A 150 0.17 -12.38 -12.84
N GLY A 151 0.86 -11.32 -13.29
CA GLY A 151 2.22 -11.42 -13.79
C GLY A 151 3.25 -11.83 -12.73
N ALA A 152 3.04 -11.50 -11.46
CA ALA A 152 3.88 -11.96 -10.36
C ALA A 152 3.55 -13.41 -9.96
N LEU A 153 2.27 -13.76 -9.90
CA LEU A 153 1.80 -15.12 -9.61
C LEU A 153 2.31 -16.14 -10.64
N VAL A 154 2.17 -15.85 -11.94
CA VAL A 154 2.64 -16.75 -13.01
C VAL A 154 4.14 -16.98 -12.92
N ARG A 155 4.93 -15.94 -12.61
CA ARG A 155 6.38 -16.06 -12.47
C ARG A 155 6.80 -16.95 -11.30
N ARG A 156 6.04 -16.97 -10.20
CA ARG A 156 6.29 -17.89 -9.08
C ARG A 156 6.19 -19.36 -9.51
N HIS A 157 5.29 -19.69 -10.44
CA HIS A 157 5.05 -21.09 -10.86
C HIS A 157 5.90 -21.56 -12.06
N GLN A 158 6.74 -20.69 -12.63
CA GLN A 158 7.63 -21.02 -13.76
C GLN A 158 9.09 -21.25 -13.34
N VAL A 159 9.41 -21.08 -12.05
CA VAL A 159 10.71 -21.33 -11.43
C VAL A 159 10.58 -22.55 -10.54
#